data_AF-A0A944GP69-F1
#
_entry.id   AF-A0A944GP69-F1
#
_cell.length_a   1.000
_cell.length_b   1.000
_cell.length_c   1.000
_cell.angle_alpha   90.00
_cell.angle_beta   90.00
_cell.angle_gamma   90.00
#
_symmetry.space_group_name_H-M   'P 1'
#
loop_
_entity.id
_entity.type
_entity.pdbx_description
1 polymer ?
#
loop_
_entity_poly.entity_id
_entity_poly.type
_entity_poly.pdbx_seq_one_letter_code
_entity_poly.pdbx_strand_id
1 'polypeptide(L)'
;GASPEQVEADVTGVLEDQLSTISGVENVVSSSMENYSMIFLEFADGTNMDSALVKVSAACNTAASQLPDTAGTPSYMEMSMDMMASMYLGLTDSKLSLAQLTELAEDVIVPALERQDGVASVNVAGGVKNTVSIELNKDKIDLVNDGILGEANEQLSKAKDQIDQGANQISSGLAQLDANEKQLNSSLEQIEAGQKALDTAKEQANAGLSQMDTVNAVKGAYQAQLGLLQVQLQMAQAQGDSAEAARLQQEIAIVQQALQAVEQQTGDMGSSSSAVLTLMEQQRQLDQGRSAVEQGLASVATARTQLQASEKELAQGRKTYEENRDAARKAANIDKLLDVSTLSQLIAAQNLEMPAGYIKGAGDEQWLVK
;
A
#
# COMPACT_ATOMS: atom_id res chain seq x y z
N GLY A 1 35.68 -10.83 -30.16
CA GLY A 1 36.77 -11.81 -30.23
C GLY A 1 38.07 -11.06 -30.31
N ALA A 2 39.06 -11.43 -29.51
CA ALA A 2 40.39 -10.81 -29.51
C ALA A 2 41.27 -11.48 -30.58
N SER A 3 41.95 -10.70 -31.41
CA SER A 3 42.86 -11.24 -32.43
C SER A 3 44.09 -11.90 -31.79
N PRO A 4 44.77 -12.84 -32.47
CA PRO A 4 45.96 -13.50 -31.94
C PRO A 4 47.03 -12.52 -31.43
N GLU A 5 47.27 -11.42 -32.16
CA GLU A 5 48.26 -10.40 -31.81
C GLU A 5 47.85 -9.61 -30.57
N GLN A 6 46.55 -9.37 -30.38
CA GLN A 6 46.03 -8.68 -29.21
C GLN A 6 46.12 -9.58 -27.96
N VAL A 7 45.80 -10.87 -28.11
CA VAL A 7 45.94 -11.87 -27.03
C VAL A 7 47.40 -12.04 -26.63
N GLU A 8 48.32 -12.01 -27.60
CA GLU A 8 49.75 -12.08 -27.33
C GLU A 8 50.23 -10.90 -26.47
N ALA A 9 49.92 -9.68 -26.87
CA ALA A 9 50.39 -8.48 -26.18
C ALA A 9 49.74 -8.28 -24.80
N ASP A 10 48.43 -8.45 -24.71
CA ASP A 10 47.67 -8.08 -23.50
C ASP A 10 47.58 -9.19 -22.46
N VAL A 11 47.78 -10.45 -22.85
CA VAL A 11 47.60 -11.61 -21.97
C VAL A 11 48.84 -12.49 -21.94
N THR A 12 49.28 -13.01 -23.09
CA THR A 12 50.38 -13.99 -23.14
C THR A 12 51.69 -13.41 -22.64
N GLY A 13 52.10 -12.23 -23.13
CA GLY A 13 53.36 -11.60 -22.73
C GLY A 13 53.39 -11.24 -21.24
N VAL A 14 52.29 -10.70 -20.71
CA VAL A 14 52.17 -10.35 -19.29
C VAL A 14 52.31 -11.58 -18.39
N LEU A 15 51.70 -12.71 -18.78
CA LEU A 15 51.81 -13.97 -18.04
C LEU A 15 53.20 -14.59 -18.20
N GLU A 16 53.76 -14.59 -19.41
CA GLU A 16 55.09 -15.13 -19.70
C GLU A 16 56.19 -14.43 -18.90
N ASP A 17 56.13 -13.10 -18.80
CA ASP A 17 57.08 -12.30 -18.01
C ASP A 17 57.07 -12.69 -16.53
N GLN A 18 55.89 -12.96 -15.95
CA GLN A 18 55.79 -13.37 -14.55
C GLN A 18 56.20 -14.84 -14.36
N LEU A 19 55.79 -15.73 -15.27
CA LEU A 19 56.03 -17.16 -15.19
C LEU A 19 57.51 -17.52 -15.40
N SER A 20 58.23 -16.76 -16.23
CA SER A 20 59.67 -16.96 -16.48
C SER A 20 60.55 -16.69 -15.26
N THR A 21 60.04 -15.97 -14.25
CA THR A 21 60.78 -15.69 -13.00
C THR A 21 60.69 -16.82 -11.97
N ILE A 22 59.87 -17.84 -12.23
CA ILE A 22 59.66 -18.95 -11.29
C ILE A 22 60.91 -19.83 -11.24
N SER A 23 61.43 -20.02 -10.02
CA SER A 23 62.58 -20.89 -9.78
C SER A 23 62.27 -22.34 -10.16
N GLY A 24 63.03 -22.86 -11.13
CA GLY A 24 62.93 -24.21 -11.66
C GLY A 24 62.47 -24.27 -13.11
N VAL A 25 61.95 -23.19 -13.68
CA VAL A 25 61.58 -23.11 -15.11
C VAL A 25 62.85 -23.11 -15.97
N GLU A 26 62.95 -24.09 -16.87
CA GLU A 26 64.05 -24.23 -17.84
C GLU A 26 63.66 -23.66 -19.21
N ASN A 27 62.41 -23.86 -19.62
CA ASN A 27 61.92 -23.39 -20.92
C ASN A 27 60.47 -22.92 -20.82
N VAL A 28 60.12 -21.89 -21.60
CA VAL A 28 58.76 -21.35 -21.70
C VAL A 28 58.38 -21.28 -23.16
N VAL A 29 57.29 -21.94 -23.53
CA VAL A 29 56.77 -21.94 -24.90
C VAL A 29 55.32 -21.47 -24.86
N SER A 30 55.05 -20.33 -25.48
CA SER A 30 53.72 -19.73 -25.53
C SER A 30 53.15 -19.77 -26.95
N SER A 31 51.82 -19.90 -27.06
CA SER A 31 51.09 -19.87 -28.31
C SER A 31 49.79 -19.08 -28.12
N SER A 32 49.62 -18.02 -28.90
CA SER A 32 48.45 -17.15 -28.88
C SER A 32 47.59 -17.41 -30.12
N MET A 33 46.28 -17.56 -29.92
CA MET A 33 45.28 -17.71 -30.97
C MET A 33 44.10 -16.79 -30.72
N GLU A 34 43.15 -16.74 -31.66
CA GLU A 34 41.94 -15.95 -31.48
C GLU A 34 41.19 -16.42 -30.22
N ASN A 35 40.97 -15.50 -29.29
CA ASN A 35 40.27 -15.72 -28.01
C ASN A 35 40.94 -16.66 -26.99
N TYR A 36 42.14 -17.20 -27.23
CA TYR A 36 42.81 -18.01 -26.22
C TYR A 36 44.35 -17.98 -26.31
N SER A 37 44.99 -18.14 -25.17
CA SER A 37 46.44 -18.24 -25.01
C SER A 37 46.80 -19.55 -24.31
N MET A 38 47.89 -20.20 -24.72
CA MET A 38 48.40 -21.41 -24.11
C MET A 38 49.90 -21.24 -23.83
N ILE A 39 50.32 -21.48 -22.58
CA ILE A 39 51.70 -21.36 -22.14
C ILE A 39 52.14 -22.69 -21.56
N PHE A 40 53.21 -23.26 -22.10
CA PHE A 40 53.87 -24.46 -21.62
C PHE A 40 55.14 -24.09 -20.86
N LEU A 41 55.22 -24.53 -19.61
CA LEU A 41 56.39 -24.36 -18.75
C LEU A 41 57.08 -25.71 -18.60
N GLU A 42 58.33 -25.77 -19.02
CA GLU A 42 59.20 -26.92 -18.80
C GLU A 42 60.07 -26.64 -17.59
N PHE A 43 60.09 -27.55 -16.63
CA PHE A 43 60.87 -27.43 -15.41
C PHE A 43 62.09 -28.34 -15.46
N ALA A 44 63.20 -27.89 -14.86
CA ALA A 44 64.43 -28.65 -14.77
C ALA A 44 64.23 -29.98 -14.04
N ASP A 45 65.01 -30.99 -14.43
CA ASP A 45 64.95 -32.33 -13.84
C ASP A 45 65.14 -32.31 -12.32
N GLY A 46 64.34 -33.09 -11.60
CA GLY A 46 64.28 -33.12 -10.14
C GLY A 46 63.48 -31.99 -9.47
N THR A 47 62.81 -31.12 -10.23
CA THR A 47 61.89 -30.11 -9.66
C THR A 47 60.62 -30.77 -9.11
N ASN A 48 60.26 -30.44 -7.86
CA ASN A 48 59.00 -30.89 -7.27
C ASN A 48 57.81 -30.14 -7.91
N MET A 49 56.95 -30.87 -8.62
CA MET A 49 55.88 -30.28 -9.41
C MET A 49 54.72 -29.73 -8.55
N ASP A 50 54.45 -30.32 -7.38
CA ASP A 50 53.48 -29.76 -6.43
C ASP A 50 53.87 -28.33 -6.00
N SER A 51 55.16 -28.13 -5.71
CA SER A 51 55.71 -26.82 -5.36
C SER A 51 55.73 -25.88 -6.57
N ALA A 52 56.00 -26.41 -7.76
CA ALA A 52 55.97 -25.65 -9.01
C ALA A 52 54.57 -25.11 -9.30
N LEU A 53 53.52 -25.92 -9.17
CA LEU A 53 52.12 -25.51 -9.39
C LEU A 53 51.69 -24.40 -8.42
N VAL A 54 52.10 -24.49 -7.15
CA VAL A 54 51.85 -23.42 -6.16
C VAL A 54 52.56 -22.12 -6.55
N LYS A 55 53.79 -22.19 -7.04
CA LYS A 55 54.52 -21.00 -7.51
C LYS A 55 53.90 -20.41 -8.78
N VAL A 56 53.47 -21.25 -9.72
CA VAL A 56 52.77 -20.85 -10.96
C VAL A 56 51.46 -20.15 -10.65
N SER A 57 50.62 -20.74 -9.79
CA SER A 57 49.35 -20.10 -9.40
C SER A 57 49.57 -18.77 -8.66
N ALA A 58 50.59 -18.67 -7.80
CA ALA A 58 50.95 -17.41 -7.14
C ALA A 58 51.43 -16.33 -8.13
N ALA A 59 52.26 -16.70 -9.11
CA ALA A 59 52.72 -15.80 -10.16
C ALA A 59 51.57 -15.30 -11.04
N CYS A 60 50.67 -16.19 -11.47
CA CYS A 60 49.50 -15.79 -12.25
C CYS A 60 48.52 -14.93 -11.46
N ASN A 61 48.31 -15.20 -10.16
CA ASN A 61 47.49 -14.33 -9.32
C ASN A 61 48.09 -12.92 -9.15
N THR A 62 49.42 -12.81 -9.15
CA THR A 62 50.11 -11.51 -9.14
C THR A 62 49.92 -10.79 -10.48
N ALA A 63 50.06 -11.54 -11.58
CA ALA A 63 49.84 -11.05 -12.94
C ALA A 63 48.38 -10.66 -13.22
N ALA A 64 47.41 -11.26 -12.53
CA ALA A 64 45.98 -11.04 -12.75
C ALA A 64 45.56 -9.56 -12.64
N SER A 65 46.25 -8.78 -11.82
CA SER A 65 46.03 -7.33 -11.69
C SER A 65 46.43 -6.51 -12.93
N GLN A 66 47.22 -7.09 -13.82
CA GLN A 66 47.71 -6.49 -15.06
C GLN A 66 46.98 -7.01 -16.30
N LEU A 67 46.11 -8.02 -16.14
CA LEU A 67 45.30 -8.56 -17.22
C LEU A 67 44.04 -7.71 -17.44
N PRO A 68 43.51 -7.63 -18.68
CA PRO A 68 42.23 -6.98 -18.94
C PRO A 68 41.06 -7.63 -18.18
N ASP A 69 40.07 -6.83 -17.76
CA ASP A 69 38.84 -7.32 -17.07
C ASP A 69 38.04 -8.33 -17.91
N THR A 70 38.28 -8.37 -19.22
CA THR A 70 37.65 -9.31 -20.16
C THR A 70 38.36 -10.67 -20.22
N ALA A 71 39.53 -10.81 -19.59
CA ALA A 71 40.27 -12.07 -19.54
C ALA A 71 39.69 -12.99 -18.45
N GLY A 72 39.45 -14.25 -18.81
CA GLY A 72 39.01 -15.26 -17.85
C GLY A 72 40.11 -15.65 -16.87
N THR A 73 39.75 -16.30 -15.77
CA THR A 73 40.71 -16.90 -14.84
C THR A 73 41.51 -18.01 -15.55
N PRO A 74 42.86 -18.03 -15.45
CA PRO A 74 43.66 -19.07 -16.09
C PRO A 74 43.36 -20.44 -15.49
N SER A 75 43.36 -21.46 -16.34
CA SER A 75 43.32 -22.87 -15.91
C SER A 75 44.72 -23.45 -15.94
N TYR A 76 45.08 -24.17 -14.90
CA TYR A 76 46.40 -24.81 -14.77
C TYR A 76 46.23 -26.31 -14.83
N MET A 77 47.09 -26.98 -15.59
CA MET A 77 47.13 -28.42 -15.68
C MET A 77 48.58 -28.86 -15.63
N GLU A 78 48.89 -29.74 -14.68
CA GLU A 78 50.16 -30.43 -14.65
C GLU A 78 50.15 -31.48 -15.77
N MET A 79 51.17 -31.45 -16.64
CA MET A 79 51.38 -32.51 -17.62
C MET A 79 52.50 -33.41 -17.14
N SER A 80 52.20 -34.70 -16.97
CA SER A 80 53.20 -35.74 -16.74
C SER A 80 53.37 -36.59 -18.01
N MET A 81 54.52 -37.25 -18.16
CA MET A 81 54.71 -38.22 -19.25
C MET A 81 53.72 -39.40 -19.15
N ASP A 82 53.12 -39.64 -17.99
CA ASP A 82 52.07 -40.65 -17.79
C ASP A 82 50.74 -40.28 -18.49
N MET A 83 50.54 -38.99 -18.81
CA MET A 83 49.38 -38.53 -19.57
C MET A 83 49.50 -38.79 -21.08
N MET A 84 50.72 -39.08 -21.56
CA MET A 84 50.89 -39.51 -22.94
C MET A 84 50.41 -40.94 -23.10
N ALA A 85 49.51 -41.16 -24.05
CA ALA A 85 49.01 -42.50 -24.32
C ALA A 85 50.15 -43.42 -24.74
N SER A 86 50.43 -44.44 -23.93
CA SER A 86 51.39 -45.50 -24.25
C SER A 86 50.89 -46.40 -25.39
N MET A 87 49.57 -46.40 -25.63
CA MET A 87 48.93 -47.17 -26.69
C MET A 87 47.68 -46.45 -27.22
N TYR A 88 47.51 -46.44 -28.54
CA TYR A 88 46.28 -46.02 -29.20
C TYR A 88 45.55 -47.25 -29.73
N LEU A 89 44.27 -47.39 -29.38
CA LEU A 89 43.39 -48.46 -29.86
C LEU A 89 42.29 -47.86 -30.73
N GLY A 90 42.24 -48.29 -31.99
CA GLY A 90 41.15 -47.93 -32.89
C GLY A 90 40.00 -48.93 -32.76
N LEU A 91 38.80 -48.45 -32.46
CA LEU A 91 37.60 -49.27 -32.43
C LEU A 91 36.82 -49.06 -33.73
N THR A 92 36.50 -50.14 -34.43
CA THR A 92 35.72 -50.08 -35.69
C THR A 92 34.87 -51.32 -35.81
N ASP A 93 33.59 -51.14 -36.13
CA ASP A 93 32.65 -52.22 -36.41
C ASP A 93 31.79 -51.83 -37.63
N SER A 94 31.52 -52.79 -38.52
CA SER A 94 30.80 -52.54 -39.77
C SER A 94 29.26 -52.55 -39.62
N LYS A 95 28.74 -52.91 -38.43
CA LYS A 95 27.32 -53.09 -38.15
C LYS A 95 26.79 -52.14 -37.07
N LEU A 96 27.64 -51.72 -36.13
CA LEU A 96 27.26 -50.78 -35.07
C LEU A 96 27.28 -49.33 -35.58
N SER A 97 26.29 -48.54 -35.15
CA SER A 97 26.33 -47.08 -35.33
C SER A 97 27.40 -46.46 -34.41
N LEU A 98 27.89 -45.26 -34.74
CA LEU A 98 28.91 -44.58 -33.94
C LEU A 98 28.48 -44.36 -32.47
N ALA A 99 27.18 -44.12 -32.22
CA ALA A 99 26.64 -43.99 -30.87
C ALA A 99 26.70 -45.32 -30.09
N GLN A 100 26.26 -46.42 -30.71
CA GLN A 100 26.34 -47.75 -30.10
C GLN A 100 27.79 -48.23 -29.93
N LEU A 101 28.68 -47.84 -30.84
CA LEU A 101 30.11 -48.10 -30.74
C LEU A 101 30.74 -47.30 -29.58
N THR A 102 30.28 -46.07 -29.36
CA THR A 102 30.70 -45.23 -28.21
C THR A 102 30.23 -45.83 -26.91
N GLU A 103 28.96 -46.23 -26.81
CA GLU A 103 28.40 -46.91 -25.64
C GLU A 103 29.16 -48.21 -25.33
N LEU A 104 29.46 -49.03 -26.35
CA LEU A 104 30.30 -50.22 -26.20
C LEU A 104 31.71 -49.88 -25.69
N ALA A 105 32.31 -48.80 -26.20
CA ALA A 105 33.63 -48.35 -25.77
C ALA A 105 33.63 -47.90 -24.30
N GLU A 106 32.69 -47.02 -23.92
CA GLU A 106 32.62 -46.40 -22.60
C GLU A 106 32.11 -47.38 -21.52
N ASP A 107 31.08 -48.18 -21.80
CA ASP A 107 30.42 -49.00 -20.76
C ASP A 107 31.01 -50.40 -20.61
N VAL A 108 31.70 -50.91 -21.64
CA VAL A 108 32.20 -52.29 -21.65
C VAL A 108 33.72 -52.33 -21.77
N ILE A 109 34.29 -51.65 -22.77
CA ILE A 109 35.72 -51.78 -23.09
C ILE A 109 36.59 -51.02 -22.09
N VAL A 110 36.25 -49.76 -21.78
CA VAL A 110 36.97 -48.95 -20.79
C VAL A 110 37.05 -49.66 -19.43
N PRO A 111 35.93 -50.09 -18.80
CA PRO A 111 35.98 -50.79 -17.51
C PRO A 111 36.75 -52.11 -17.56
N ALA A 112 36.77 -52.81 -18.70
CA ALA A 112 37.51 -54.05 -18.84
C ALA A 112 39.03 -53.84 -18.93
N LEU A 113 39.45 -52.75 -19.60
CA LEU A 113 40.85 -52.36 -19.73
C LEU A 113 41.38 -51.74 -18.43
N GLU A 114 40.61 -50.87 -17.76
CA GLU A 114 40.99 -50.28 -16.47
C GLU A 114 41.20 -51.32 -15.36
N ARG A 115 40.56 -52.49 -15.47
CA ARG A 115 40.76 -53.60 -14.52
C ARG A 115 42.06 -54.38 -14.71
N GLN A 116 42.78 -54.18 -15.82
CA GLN A 116 44.03 -54.91 -16.06
C GLN A 116 45.17 -54.31 -15.23
N ASP A 117 45.98 -55.19 -14.65
CA ASP A 117 47.13 -54.79 -13.84
C ASP A 117 48.15 -54.02 -14.71
N GLY A 118 48.50 -52.80 -14.27
CA GLY A 118 49.37 -51.88 -15.01
C GLY A 118 48.66 -50.85 -15.91
N VAL A 119 47.33 -50.81 -15.96
CA VAL A 119 46.58 -49.75 -16.67
C VAL A 119 46.23 -48.61 -15.71
N ALA A 120 46.73 -47.39 -15.99
CA ALA A 120 46.51 -46.22 -15.14
C ALA A 120 45.22 -45.46 -15.48
N SER A 121 44.90 -45.30 -16.77
CA SER A 121 43.66 -44.67 -17.24
C SER A 121 43.37 -45.06 -18.69
N VAL A 122 42.09 -45.05 -19.08
CA VAL A 122 41.66 -45.32 -20.46
C VAL A 122 40.70 -44.22 -20.89
N ASN A 123 41.07 -43.49 -21.94
CA ASN A 123 40.26 -42.38 -22.47
C ASN A 123 39.68 -42.75 -23.84
N VAL A 124 38.38 -42.55 -24.02
CA VAL A 124 37.71 -42.70 -25.33
C VAL A 124 37.78 -41.37 -26.07
N ALA A 125 38.32 -41.40 -27.29
CA ALA A 125 38.36 -40.25 -28.18
C ALA A 125 37.47 -40.50 -29.41
N GLY A 126 36.74 -39.48 -29.87
CA GLY A 126 35.90 -39.55 -31.07
C GLY A 126 34.51 -40.17 -30.87
N GLY A 127 34.08 -40.37 -29.62
CA GLY A 127 32.73 -40.84 -29.30
C GLY A 127 31.65 -39.76 -29.53
N VAL A 128 30.40 -40.20 -29.73
CA VAL A 128 29.23 -39.31 -29.84
C VAL A 128 28.33 -39.44 -28.62
N LYS A 129 27.93 -38.30 -28.04
CA LYS A 129 26.97 -38.26 -26.93
C LYS A 129 25.59 -37.87 -27.45
N ASN A 130 24.57 -38.62 -27.07
CA ASN A 130 23.19 -38.24 -27.32
C ASN A 130 22.79 -37.13 -26.33
N THR A 131 22.48 -35.95 -26.85
CA THR A 131 21.98 -34.81 -26.06
C THR A 131 20.55 -34.49 -26.45
N VAL A 132 19.67 -34.31 -25.46
CA VAL A 132 18.33 -33.78 -25.68
C VAL A 132 18.40 -32.26 -25.54
N SER A 133 18.10 -31.54 -26.63
CA SER A 133 17.93 -30.08 -26.61
C SER A 133 16.46 -29.75 -26.41
N ILE A 134 16.16 -28.84 -25.47
CA ILE A 134 14.80 -28.39 -25.17
C ILE A 134 14.75 -26.90 -25.44
N GLU A 135 13.95 -26.52 -26.42
CA GLU A 135 13.73 -25.13 -26.80
C GLU A 135 12.33 -24.70 -26.38
N LEU A 136 12.28 -23.58 -25.64
CA LEU A 136 11.02 -22.99 -25.22
C LEU A 136 10.39 -22.21 -26.38
N ASN A 137 9.08 -22.39 -26.57
CA ASN A 137 8.33 -21.62 -27.55
C ASN A 137 8.02 -20.22 -26.99
N LYS A 138 8.72 -19.21 -27.52
CA LYS A 138 8.62 -17.82 -27.07
C LYS A 138 7.23 -17.23 -27.25
N ASP A 139 6.57 -17.48 -28.38
CA ASP A 139 5.24 -16.93 -28.67
C ASP A 139 4.18 -17.41 -27.66
N LYS A 140 4.27 -18.67 -27.23
CA LYS A 140 3.38 -19.21 -26.19
C LYS A 140 3.67 -18.60 -24.82
N ILE A 141 4.94 -18.34 -24.49
CA ILE A 141 5.31 -17.67 -23.24
C ILE A 141 4.77 -16.24 -23.23
N ASP A 142 4.96 -15.51 -24.32
CA ASP A 142 4.48 -14.14 -24.48
C ASP A 142 2.95 -14.07 -24.41
N LEU A 143 2.23 -15.01 -25.03
CA LEU A 143 0.76 -15.07 -24.96
C LEU A 143 0.24 -15.32 -23.53
N VAL A 144 0.92 -16.15 -22.74
CA VAL A 144 0.52 -16.37 -21.33
C VAL A 144 0.90 -15.17 -20.46
N ASN A 145 2.05 -14.52 -20.71
CA ASN A 145 2.42 -13.26 -20.05
C ASN A 145 1.37 -12.17 -20.32
N ASP A 146 0.96 -12.01 -21.58
CA ASP A 146 -0.05 -11.04 -21.99
C ASP A 146 -1.43 -11.33 -21.37
N GLY A 147 -1.82 -12.60 -21.27
CA GLY A 147 -3.06 -13.02 -20.61
C GLY A 147 -3.06 -12.69 -19.11
N ILE A 148 -1.98 -13.00 -18.40
CA ILE A 148 -1.80 -12.69 -16.98
C ILE A 148 -1.83 -11.17 -16.75
N LEU A 149 -1.17 -10.40 -17.61
CA LEU A 149 -1.20 -8.93 -17.56
C LEU A 149 -2.61 -8.38 -17.83
N GLY A 150 -3.33 -8.94 -18.80
CA GLY A 150 -4.68 -8.51 -19.17
C GLY A 150 -5.68 -8.71 -18.04
N GLU A 151 -5.76 -9.92 -17.48
CA GLU A 151 -6.69 -10.25 -16.41
C GLU A 151 -6.34 -9.53 -15.09
N ALA A 152 -5.04 -9.46 -14.76
CA ALA A 152 -4.57 -8.67 -13.61
C ALA A 152 -4.91 -7.18 -13.79
N ASN A 153 -4.71 -6.62 -14.99
CA ASN A 153 -5.05 -5.22 -15.26
C ASN A 153 -6.56 -4.95 -15.17
N GLU A 154 -7.43 -5.86 -15.64
CA GLU A 154 -8.88 -5.64 -15.54
C GLU A 154 -9.36 -5.63 -14.08
N GLN A 155 -8.92 -6.61 -13.28
CA GLN A 155 -9.27 -6.69 -11.85
C GLN A 155 -8.69 -5.50 -11.08
N LEU A 156 -7.45 -5.11 -11.36
CA LEU A 156 -6.81 -3.93 -10.77
C LEU A 156 -7.49 -2.63 -11.23
N SER A 157 -7.99 -2.55 -12.46
CA SER A 157 -8.75 -1.38 -12.92
C SER A 157 -10.06 -1.24 -12.16
N LYS A 158 -10.83 -2.33 -12.01
CA LYS A 158 -12.09 -2.32 -11.24
C LYS A 158 -11.85 -1.96 -9.78
N ALA A 159 -10.80 -2.52 -9.15
CA ALA A 159 -10.42 -2.19 -7.79
C ALA A 159 -10.03 -0.71 -7.65
N LYS A 160 -9.30 -0.15 -8.62
CA LYS A 160 -8.96 1.27 -8.67
C LYS A 160 -10.20 2.15 -8.79
N ASP A 161 -11.12 1.80 -9.69
CA ASP A 161 -12.37 2.57 -9.88
C ASP A 161 -13.20 2.58 -8.59
N GLN A 162 -13.31 1.46 -7.88
CA GLN A 162 -13.99 1.39 -6.58
C GLN A 162 -13.31 2.25 -5.51
N ILE A 163 -11.97 2.24 -5.45
CA ILE A 163 -11.20 3.08 -4.53
C ILE A 163 -11.40 4.57 -4.83
N ASP A 164 -11.40 4.96 -6.10
CA ASP A 164 -11.59 6.35 -6.51
C ASP A 164 -13.05 6.81 -6.27
N GLN A 165 -14.03 5.95 -6.52
CA GLN A 165 -15.43 6.19 -6.15
C GLN A 165 -15.60 6.37 -4.63
N GLY A 166 -15.02 5.47 -3.82
CA GLY A 166 -15.06 5.57 -2.36
C GLY A 166 -14.39 6.84 -1.85
N ALA A 167 -13.25 7.24 -2.42
CA ALA A 167 -12.58 8.49 -2.07
C ALA A 167 -13.45 9.71 -2.37
N ASN A 168 -14.10 9.74 -3.53
CA ASN A 168 -15.01 10.81 -3.91
C ASN A 168 -16.22 10.90 -2.98
N GLN A 169 -16.81 9.75 -2.61
CA GLN A 169 -17.94 9.69 -1.69
C GLN A 169 -17.59 10.22 -0.30
N ILE A 170 -16.42 9.82 0.24
CA ILE A 170 -15.93 10.32 1.53
C ILE A 170 -15.70 11.83 1.46
N SER A 171 -15.03 12.31 0.40
CA SER A 171 -14.77 13.73 0.21
C SER A 171 -16.07 14.54 0.11
N SER A 172 -17.06 14.07 -0.65
CA SER A 172 -18.37 14.74 -0.74
C SER A 172 -19.12 14.70 0.59
N GLY A 173 -19.04 13.59 1.32
CA GLY A 173 -19.67 13.43 2.62
C GLY A 173 -19.08 14.40 3.66
N LEU A 174 -17.75 14.54 3.70
CA LEU A 174 -17.07 15.49 4.58
C LEU A 174 -17.46 16.94 4.26
N ALA A 175 -17.48 17.31 2.98
CA ALA A 175 -17.90 18.65 2.56
C ALA A 175 -19.36 18.95 2.96
N GLN A 176 -20.25 17.96 2.85
CA GLN A 176 -21.65 18.10 3.27
C GLN A 176 -21.77 18.20 4.79
N LEU A 177 -20.98 17.45 5.56
CA LEU A 177 -20.94 17.57 7.02
C LEU A 177 -20.43 18.95 7.46
N ASP A 178 -19.37 19.48 6.85
CA ASP A 178 -18.86 20.82 7.17
C ASP A 178 -19.90 21.91 6.83
N ALA A 179 -20.65 21.76 5.75
CA ALA A 179 -21.75 22.66 5.42
C ALA A 179 -22.89 22.57 6.45
N ASN A 180 -23.29 21.36 6.84
CA ASN A 180 -24.31 21.13 7.86
C ASN A 180 -23.87 21.69 9.23
N GLU A 181 -22.60 21.50 9.61
CA GLU A 181 -22.03 22.03 10.86
C GLU A 181 -22.09 23.56 10.88
N LYS A 182 -21.70 24.23 9.80
CA LYS A 182 -21.81 25.69 9.67
C LYS A 182 -23.25 26.17 9.79
N GLN A 183 -24.20 25.46 9.15
CA GLN A 183 -25.62 25.81 9.22
C GLN A 183 -26.16 25.66 10.65
N LEU A 184 -25.83 24.55 11.32
CA LEU A 184 -26.24 24.30 12.71
C LEU A 184 -25.64 25.32 13.67
N ASN A 185 -24.36 25.67 13.53
CA ASN A 185 -23.73 26.72 14.33
C ASN A 185 -24.39 28.08 14.10
N SER A 186 -24.75 28.42 12.85
CA SER A 186 -25.49 29.66 12.56
C SER A 186 -26.89 29.64 13.21
N SER A 187 -27.56 28.49 13.23
CA SER A 187 -28.84 28.33 13.95
C SER A 187 -28.66 28.46 15.46
N LEU A 188 -27.56 27.97 16.03
CA LEU A 188 -27.24 28.13 17.45
C LEU A 188 -27.04 29.61 17.81
N GLU A 189 -26.30 30.35 17.00
CA GLU A 189 -26.11 31.80 17.18
C GLU A 189 -27.45 32.56 17.16
N GLN A 190 -28.36 32.20 16.26
CA GLN A 190 -29.71 32.79 16.19
C GLN A 190 -30.55 32.46 17.43
N ILE A 191 -30.45 31.23 17.94
CA ILE A 191 -31.13 30.81 19.16
C ILE A 191 -30.57 31.56 20.37
N GLU A 192 -29.26 31.72 20.48
CA GLU A 192 -28.62 32.48 21.56
C GLU A 192 -29.03 33.96 21.53
N ALA A 193 -29.06 34.57 20.35
CA ALA A 193 -29.57 35.93 20.17
C ALA A 193 -31.06 36.03 20.55
N GLY A 194 -31.86 35.05 20.16
CA GLY A 194 -33.28 34.94 20.52
C GLY A 194 -33.50 34.79 22.02
N GLN A 195 -32.68 33.98 22.69
CA GLN A 195 -32.71 33.79 24.14
C GLN A 195 -32.41 35.10 24.88
N LYS A 196 -31.36 35.82 24.45
CA LYS A 196 -31.00 37.11 25.04
C LYS A 196 -32.11 38.16 24.88
N ALA A 197 -32.74 38.21 23.70
CA ALA A 197 -33.88 39.08 23.46
C ALA A 197 -35.09 38.70 24.34
N LEU A 198 -35.32 37.39 24.50
CA LEU A 198 -36.39 36.87 25.34
C LEU A 198 -36.17 37.17 26.83
N ASP A 199 -34.95 37.03 27.34
CA ASP A 199 -34.61 37.37 28.72
C ASP A 199 -34.85 38.86 28.99
N THR A 200 -34.43 39.72 28.05
CA THR A 200 -34.69 41.17 28.13
C THR A 200 -36.20 41.46 28.13
N ALA A 201 -36.98 40.78 27.29
CA ALA A 201 -38.43 40.95 27.22
C ALA A 201 -39.14 40.47 28.49
N LYS A 202 -38.67 39.37 29.11
CA LYS A 202 -39.19 38.89 30.40
C LYS A 202 -38.89 39.85 31.53
N GLU A 203 -37.69 40.43 31.58
CA GLU A 203 -37.35 41.46 32.57
C GLU A 203 -38.29 42.68 32.44
N GLN A 204 -38.52 43.15 31.21
CA GLN A 204 -39.44 44.27 30.95
C GLN A 204 -40.89 43.93 31.35
N ALA A 205 -41.38 42.75 31.00
CA ALA A 205 -42.73 42.32 31.36
C ALA A 205 -42.91 42.21 32.88
N ASN A 206 -41.93 41.63 33.58
CA ASN A 206 -41.94 41.52 35.04
C ASN A 206 -41.87 42.89 35.73
N ALA A 207 -41.09 43.84 35.18
CA ALA A 207 -41.04 45.21 35.69
C ALA A 207 -42.40 45.92 35.54
N GLY A 208 -43.10 45.74 34.42
CA GLY A 208 -44.46 46.26 34.21
C GLY A 208 -45.47 45.66 35.19
N LEU A 209 -45.42 44.34 35.42
CA LEU A 209 -46.24 43.66 36.43
C LEU A 209 -46.01 44.20 37.84
N SER A 210 -44.76 44.46 38.24
CA SER A 210 -44.46 45.05 39.55
C SER A 210 -45.01 46.48 39.69
N GLN A 211 -45.10 47.25 38.61
CA GLN A 211 -45.72 48.57 38.64
C GLN A 211 -47.24 48.49 38.80
N MET A 212 -47.87 47.43 38.30
CA MET A 212 -49.33 47.24 38.31
C MET A 212 -49.93 47.22 39.72
N ASP A 213 -49.26 46.60 40.69
CA ASP A 213 -49.71 46.60 42.10
C ASP A 213 -49.73 48.02 42.70
N THR A 214 -48.70 48.81 42.41
CA THR A 214 -48.61 50.20 42.88
C THR A 214 -49.68 51.08 42.23
N VAL A 215 -49.93 50.89 40.93
CA VAL A 215 -50.93 51.65 40.17
C VAL A 215 -52.35 51.28 40.61
N ASN A 216 -52.62 50.00 40.89
CA ASN A 216 -53.90 49.54 41.45
C ASN A 216 -54.18 50.13 42.83
N ALA A 217 -53.15 50.26 43.69
CA ALA A 217 -53.29 50.92 44.99
C ALA A 217 -53.60 52.43 44.83
N VAL A 218 -52.92 53.12 43.92
CA VAL A 218 -53.20 54.54 43.59
C VAL A 218 -54.61 54.72 43.02
N LYS A 219 -55.04 53.82 42.12
CA LYS A 219 -56.41 53.78 41.59
C LYS A 219 -57.44 53.67 42.73
N GLY A 220 -57.24 52.72 43.64
CA GLY A 220 -58.12 52.54 44.80
C GLY A 220 -58.18 53.78 45.70
N ALA A 221 -57.05 54.47 45.89
CA ALA A 221 -56.99 55.72 46.65
C ALA A 221 -57.78 56.86 45.97
N TYR A 222 -57.63 57.05 44.65
CA TYR A 222 -58.41 58.05 43.91
C TYR A 222 -59.91 57.71 43.90
N GLN A 223 -60.29 56.44 43.76
CA GLN A 223 -61.70 56.01 43.85
C GLN A 223 -62.29 56.31 45.24
N ALA A 224 -61.55 56.05 46.31
CA ALA A 224 -61.98 56.38 47.67
C ALA A 224 -62.12 57.90 47.89
N GLN A 225 -61.15 58.69 47.41
CA GLN A 225 -61.19 60.16 47.50
C GLN A 225 -62.38 60.75 46.72
N LEU A 226 -62.63 60.23 45.52
CA LEU A 226 -63.73 60.66 44.68
C LEU A 226 -65.09 60.35 45.31
N GLY A 227 -65.23 59.18 45.96
CA GLY A 227 -66.41 58.82 46.76
C GLY A 227 -66.65 59.78 47.94
N LEU A 228 -65.59 60.17 48.67
CA LEU A 228 -65.69 61.15 49.76
C LEU A 228 -66.12 62.54 49.26
N LEU A 229 -65.51 63.02 48.17
CA LEU A 229 -65.85 64.32 47.56
C LEU A 229 -67.30 64.34 47.03
N GLN A 230 -67.79 63.24 46.47
CA GLN A 230 -69.19 63.12 46.03
C GLN A 230 -70.18 63.22 47.19
N VAL A 231 -69.88 62.61 48.34
CA VAL A 231 -70.70 62.72 49.56
C VAL A 231 -70.70 64.17 50.07
N GLN A 232 -69.55 64.85 50.07
CA GLN A 232 -69.45 66.26 50.46
C GLN A 232 -70.24 67.17 49.51
N LEU A 233 -70.18 66.92 48.21
CA LEU A 233 -70.92 67.68 47.21
C LEU A 233 -72.43 67.56 47.45
N GLN A 234 -72.94 66.34 47.71
CA GLN A 234 -74.35 66.13 48.07
C GLN A 234 -74.76 66.91 49.33
N MET A 235 -73.90 66.94 50.36
CA MET A 235 -74.17 67.71 51.58
C MET A 235 -74.19 69.21 51.33
N ALA A 236 -73.24 69.75 50.57
CA ALA A 236 -73.20 71.18 50.23
C ALA A 236 -74.43 71.60 49.40
N GLN A 237 -74.85 70.74 48.46
CA GLN A 237 -76.09 70.94 47.69
C GLN A 237 -77.34 70.91 48.57
N ALA A 238 -77.41 70.01 49.56
CA ALA A 238 -78.51 69.94 50.51
C ALA A 238 -78.58 71.15 51.47
N GLN A 239 -77.45 71.78 51.76
CA GLN A 239 -77.35 73.00 52.58
C GLN A 239 -77.56 74.30 51.80
N GLY A 240 -77.65 74.24 50.46
CA GLY A 240 -77.84 75.41 49.61
C GLY A 240 -76.57 76.26 49.38
N ASP A 241 -75.38 75.74 49.73
CA ASP A 241 -74.11 76.44 49.54
C ASP A 241 -73.59 76.25 48.10
N SER A 242 -74.05 77.13 47.22
CA SER A 242 -73.68 77.13 45.80
C SER A 242 -72.19 77.31 45.56
N ALA A 243 -71.48 78.05 46.42
CA ALA A 243 -70.07 78.34 46.23
C ALA A 243 -69.21 77.10 46.56
N GLU A 244 -69.52 76.43 47.66
CA GLU A 244 -68.82 75.20 48.04
C GLU A 244 -69.16 74.04 47.10
N ALA A 245 -70.41 73.94 46.63
CA ALA A 245 -70.79 72.94 45.63
C ALA A 245 -70.04 73.11 44.30
N ALA A 246 -69.83 74.35 43.82
CA ALA A 246 -69.06 74.61 42.62
C ALA A 246 -67.56 74.25 42.79
N ARG A 247 -67.00 74.53 43.98
CA ARG A 247 -65.61 74.17 44.31
C ARG A 247 -65.41 72.65 44.33
N LEU A 248 -66.31 71.92 45.02
CA LEU A 248 -66.28 70.46 45.10
C LEU A 248 -66.48 69.80 43.73
N GLN A 249 -67.32 70.38 42.85
CA GLN A 249 -67.45 69.90 41.46
C GLN A 249 -66.14 70.02 40.67
N GLN A 250 -65.42 71.13 40.83
CA GLN A 250 -64.13 71.33 40.17
C GLN A 250 -63.08 70.34 40.69
N GLU A 251 -63.09 70.07 42.00
CA GLU A 251 -62.18 69.11 42.64
C GLU A 251 -62.47 67.66 42.21
N ILE A 252 -63.75 67.28 42.10
CA ILE A 252 -64.17 65.99 41.55
C ILE A 252 -63.71 65.82 40.11
N ALA A 253 -63.81 66.86 39.27
CA ALA A 253 -63.38 66.80 37.88
C ALA A 253 -61.86 66.54 37.75
N ILE A 254 -61.04 67.15 38.62
CA ILE A 254 -59.60 66.92 38.68
C ILE A 254 -59.29 65.47 39.08
N VAL A 255 -59.94 64.96 40.14
CA VAL A 255 -59.73 63.58 40.60
C VAL A 255 -60.23 62.55 39.57
N GLN A 256 -61.33 62.85 38.87
CA GLN A 256 -61.83 62.04 37.75
C GLN A 256 -60.81 61.98 36.60
N GLN A 257 -60.22 63.11 36.23
CA GLN A 257 -59.20 63.16 35.18
C GLN A 257 -57.93 62.39 35.58
N ALA A 258 -57.51 62.49 36.84
CA ALA A 258 -56.39 61.71 37.39
C ALA A 258 -56.70 60.21 37.41
N LEU A 259 -57.91 59.81 37.80
CA LEU A 259 -58.35 58.41 37.78
C LEU A 259 -58.35 57.85 36.35
N GLN A 260 -58.84 58.63 35.38
CA GLN A 260 -58.89 58.22 33.98
C GLN A 260 -57.48 58.00 33.39
N ALA A 261 -56.51 58.82 33.78
CA ALA A 261 -55.10 58.65 33.40
C ALA A 261 -54.50 57.36 34.00
N VAL A 262 -54.79 57.08 35.27
CA VAL A 262 -54.37 55.83 35.95
C VAL A 262 -55.02 54.60 35.32
N GLU A 263 -56.28 54.70 34.90
CA GLU A 263 -57.00 53.60 34.24
C GLU A 263 -56.42 53.26 32.86
N GLN A 264 -56.05 54.25 32.06
CA GLN A 264 -55.32 54.01 30.81
C GLN A 264 -54.01 53.28 31.06
N GLN A 265 -53.25 53.68 32.08
CA GLN A 265 -52.00 53.03 32.46
C GLN A 265 -52.20 51.56 32.89
N THR A 266 -53.29 51.24 33.61
CA THR A 266 -53.62 49.85 33.97
C THR A 266 -54.03 48.99 32.76
N GLY A 267 -54.66 49.57 31.74
CA GLY A 267 -55.00 48.86 30.49
C GLY A 267 -53.75 48.38 29.76
N ASP A 268 -52.74 49.24 29.66
CA ASP A 268 -51.46 48.90 29.06
C ASP A 268 -50.70 47.83 29.87
N MET A 269 -50.76 47.87 31.21
CA MET A 269 -50.13 46.84 32.06
C MET A 269 -50.88 45.49 32.05
N GLY A 270 -52.21 45.47 31.86
CA GLY A 270 -52.97 44.23 31.69
C GLY A 270 -52.48 43.39 30.50
N SER A 271 -51.99 44.06 29.45
CA SER A 271 -51.36 43.42 28.30
C SER A 271 -50.00 42.75 28.64
N SER A 272 -49.30 43.23 29.67
CA SER A 272 -48.04 42.65 30.15
C SER A 272 -48.22 41.27 30.78
N SER A 273 -49.36 40.99 31.42
CA SER A 273 -49.66 39.67 31.99
C SER A 273 -49.86 38.60 30.92
N SER A 274 -50.59 38.93 29.84
CA SER A 274 -50.67 38.05 28.66
C SER A 274 -49.34 37.90 27.94
N ALA A 275 -48.49 38.94 27.95
CA ALA A 275 -47.16 38.88 27.36
C ALA A 275 -46.28 37.83 28.06
N VAL A 276 -46.32 37.72 29.40
CA VAL A 276 -45.55 36.70 30.14
C VAL A 276 -45.89 35.28 29.69
N LEU A 277 -47.17 34.96 29.49
CA LEU A 277 -47.58 33.64 28.98
C LEU A 277 -47.04 33.38 27.56
N THR A 278 -47.07 34.38 26.69
CA THR A 278 -46.50 34.24 25.33
C THR A 278 -44.97 34.09 25.36
N LEU A 279 -44.28 34.77 26.26
CA LEU A 279 -42.82 34.67 26.43
C LEU A 279 -42.42 33.31 27.02
N MET A 280 -43.25 32.70 27.88
CA MET A 280 -43.04 31.34 28.38
C MET A 280 -43.15 30.29 27.26
N GLU A 281 -44.12 30.42 26.35
CA GLU A 281 -44.20 29.51 25.20
C GLU A 281 -43.03 29.73 24.22
N GLN A 282 -42.64 30.98 23.99
CA GLN A 282 -41.46 31.30 23.18
C GLN A 282 -40.16 30.73 23.79
N GLN A 283 -40.02 30.75 25.12
CA GLN A 283 -38.92 30.09 25.84
C GLN A 283 -38.89 28.59 25.54
N ARG A 284 -40.04 27.93 25.67
CA ARG A 284 -40.15 26.49 25.44
C ARG A 284 -39.76 26.12 24.01
N GLN A 285 -40.16 26.93 23.03
CA GLN A 285 -39.79 26.74 21.62
C GLN A 285 -38.30 26.94 21.38
N LEU A 286 -37.67 27.95 21.98
CA LEU A 286 -36.23 28.16 21.89
C LEU A 286 -35.43 27.02 22.53
N ASP A 287 -35.85 26.54 23.70
CA ASP A 287 -35.20 25.41 24.37
C ASP A 287 -35.31 24.12 23.55
N GLN A 288 -36.46 23.88 22.92
CA GLN A 288 -36.63 22.77 21.96
C GLN A 288 -35.76 22.92 20.72
N GLY A 289 -35.70 24.13 20.14
CA GLY A 289 -34.86 24.43 19.00
C GLY A 289 -33.38 24.21 19.31
N ARG A 290 -32.93 24.66 20.49
CA ARG A 290 -31.57 24.48 20.98
C ARG A 290 -31.22 23.00 21.12
N SER A 291 -32.08 22.23 21.77
CA SER A 291 -31.87 20.80 21.93
C SER A 291 -31.79 20.06 20.59
N ALA A 292 -32.62 20.44 19.61
CA ALA A 292 -32.57 19.86 18.27
C ALA A 292 -31.25 20.18 17.55
N VAL A 293 -30.73 21.41 17.67
CA VAL A 293 -29.44 21.79 17.09
C VAL A 293 -28.29 21.05 17.76
N GLU A 294 -28.30 20.91 19.10
CA GLU A 294 -27.30 20.15 19.86
C GLU A 294 -27.28 18.67 19.44
N GLN A 295 -28.45 18.04 19.28
CA GLN A 295 -28.56 16.68 18.74
C GLN A 295 -28.04 16.59 17.30
N GLY A 296 -28.33 17.61 16.47
CA GLY A 296 -27.81 17.73 15.12
C GLY A 296 -26.28 17.75 15.09
N LEU A 297 -25.64 18.59 15.93
CA LEU A 297 -24.19 18.70 16.02
C LEU A 297 -23.55 17.39 16.52
N ALA A 298 -24.17 16.71 17.49
CA ALA A 298 -23.72 15.40 17.95
C ALA A 298 -23.79 14.34 16.82
N SER A 299 -24.84 14.37 16.00
CA SER A 299 -24.97 13.49 14.83
C SER A 299 -23.88 13.77 13.78
N VAL A 300 -23.56 15.04 13.54
CA VAL A 300 -22.49 15.47 12.62
C VAL A 300 -21.12 15.00 13.12
N ALA A 301 -20.83 15.16 14.41
CA ALA A 301 -19.58 14.70 15.01
C ALA A 301 -19.41 13.17 14.90
N THR A 302 -20.50 12.42 15.11
CA THR A 302 -20.52 10.96 14.96
C THR A 302 -20.27 10.57 13.49
N ALA A 303 -20.97 11.20 12.55
CA ALA A 303 -20.80 10.94 11.12
C ALA A 303 -19.38 11.30 10.64
N ARG A 304 -18.79 12.39 11.17
CA ARG A 304 -17.42 12.80 10.87
C ARG A 304 -16.40 11.77 11.34
N THR A 305 -16.60 11.23 12.54
CA THR A 305 -15.77 10.16 13.10
C THR A 305 -15.85 8.89 12.24
N GLN A 306 -17.05 8.51 11.80
CA GLN A 306 -17.25 7.37 10.91
C GLN A 306 -16.56 7.55 9.56
N LEU A 307 -16.67 8.74 8.94
CA LEU A 307 -16.00 9.03 7.68
C LEU A 307 -14.49 9.05 7.81
N GLN A 308 -13.95 9.55 8.91
CA GLN A 308 -12.51 9.49 9.19
C GLN A 308 -12.01 8.06 9.37
N ALA A 309 -12.83 7.17 9.96
CA ALA A 309 -12.51 5.75 10.01
C ALA A 309 -12.51 5.13 8.60
N SER A 310 -13.52 5.42 7.79
CA SER A 310 -13.58 4.98 6.39
C SER A 310 -12.42 5.51 5.54
N GLU A 311 -11.94 6.74 5.81
CA GLU A 311 -10.76 7.30 5.16
C GLU A 311 -9.49 6.50 5.46
N LYS A 312 -9.31 6.06 6.73
CA LYS A 312 -8.20 5.19 7.11
C LYS A 312 -8.29 3.82 6.46
N GLU A 313 -9.48 3.22 6.40
CA GLU A 313 -9.71 1.95 5.71
C GLU A 313 -9.41 2.08 4.21
N LEU A 314 -9.83 3.18 3.58
CA LEU A 314 -9.56 3.45 2.16
C LEU A 314 -8.07 3.66 1.90
N ALA A 315 -7.34 4.32 2.80
CA ALA A 315 -5.89 4.45 2.71
C ALA A 315 -5.18 3.09 2.82
N GLN A 316 -5.65 2.22 3.73
CA GLN A 316 -5.14 0.85 3.84
C GLN A 316 -5.47 0.03 2.58
N GLY A 317 -6.69 0.15 2.05
CA GLY A 317 -7.10 -0.48 0.80
C GLY A 317 -6.27 -0.02 -0.40
N ARG A 318 -5.95 1.28 -0.49
CA ARG A 318 -5.03 1.84 -1.49
C ARG A 318 -3.64 1.21 -1.40
N LYS A 319 -3.10 1.07 -0.18
CA LYS A 319 -1.79 0.44 0.02
C LYS A 319 -1.79 -1.02 -0.45
N THR A 320 -2.77 -1.81 -0.03
CA THR A 320 -2.92 -3.21 -0.46
C THR A 320 -3.09 -3.31 -1.98
N TYR A 321 -3.83 -2.39 -2.59
CA TYR A 321 -3.97 -2.30 -4.04
C TYR A 321 -2.64 -2.07 -4.74
N GLU A 322 -1.82 -1.13 -4.26
CA GLU A 322 -0.49 -0.86 -4.83
C GLU A 322 0.45 -2.05 -4.67
N GLU A 323 0.46 -2.69 -3.50
CA GLU A 323 1.23 -3.91 -3.24
C GLU A 323 0.84 -5.04 -4.20
N ASN A 324 -0.47 -5.27 -4.37
CA ASN A 324 -1.00 -6.28 -5.29
C ASN A 324 -0.70 -5.95 -6.75
N ARG A 325 -0.80 -4.68 -7.16
CA ARG A 325 -0.44 -4.23 -8.51
C ARG A 325 1.03 -4.49 -8.80
N ASP A 326 1.91 -4.17 -7.86
CA ASP A 326 3.35 -4.35 -8.02
C ASP A 326 3.74 -5.84 -7.97
N ALA A 327 3.06 -6.65 -7.15
CA ALA A 327 3.21 -8.10 -7.14
C ALA A 327 2.73 -8.73 -8.47
N ALA A 328 1.57 -8.32 -8.99
CA ALA A 328 1.06 -8.78 -10.28
C ALA A 328 2.01 -8.43 -11.43
N ARG A 329 2.58 -7.21 -11.44
CA ARG A 329 3.62 -6.82 -12.41
C ARG A 329 4.88 -7.68 -12.33
N LYS A 330 5.30 -8.10 -11.13
CA LYS A 330 6.45 -8.99 -10.94
C LYS A 330 6.15 -10.43 -11.35
N ALA A 331 4.93 -10.90 -11.08
CA ALA A 331 4.48 -12.25 -11.38
C ALA A 331 4.19 -12.46 -12.88
N ALA A 332 3.80 -11.39 -13.58
CA ALA A 332 3.58 -11.38 -15.02
C ALA A 332 4.87 -11.43 -15.86
N ASN A 333 5.86 -12.20 -15.39
CA ASN A 333 7.10 -12.48 -16.10
C ASN A 333 7.41 -13.97 -15.94
N ILE A 334 6.80 -14.78 -16.81
CA ILE A 334 7.00 -16.23 -16.90
C ILE A 334 8.46 -16.59 -17.19
N ASP A 335 9.25 -15.70 -17.80
CA ASP A 335 10.68 -15.96 -18.06
C ASP A 335 11.47 -16.15 -16.75
N LYS A 336 11.00 -15.56 -15.64
CA LYS A 336 11.61 -15.79 -14.31
C LYS A 336 11.10 -17.05 -13.60
N LEU A 337 9.97 -17.61 -14.04
CA LEU A 337 9.37 -18.82 -13.47
C LEU A 337 9.76 -20.08 -14.25
N LEU A 338 10.13 -19.95 -15.53
CA LEU A 338 10.70 -21.01 -16.36
C LEU A 338 12.23 -21.05 -16.22
N ASP A 339 12.73 -21.40 -15.03
CA ASP A 339 14.14 -21.67 -14.84
C ASP A 339 14.50 -23.16 -15.09
N VAL A 340 15.79 -23.45 -15.23
CA VAL A 340 16.29 -24.81 -15.51
C VAL A 340 15.85 -25.80 -14.43
N SER A 341 15.73 -25.36 -13.18
CA SER A 341 15.27 -26.20 -12.06
C SER A 341 13.80 -26.60 -12.22
N THR A 342 12.94 -25.64 -12.54
CA THR A 342 11.50 -25.84 -12.73
C THR A 342 11.24 -26.68 -13.98
N LEU A 343 11.97 -26.42 -15.06
CA LEU A 343 11.93 -27.24 -16.27
C LEU A 343 12.40 -28.67 -15.99
N SER A 344 13.51 -28.84 -15.26
CA SER A 344 14.01 -30.16 -14.88
C SER A 344 13.00 -30.93 -14.03
N GLN A 345 12.32 -30.27 -13.09
CA GLN A 345 11.26 -30.89 -12.28
C GLN A 345 10.00 -31.24 -13.10
N LEU A 346 9.57 -30.37 -14.02
CA LEU A 346 8.44 -30.63 -14.92
C LEU A 346 8.74 -31.78 -15.87
N ILE A 347 9.94 -31.84 -16.43
CA ILE A 347 10.39 -32.93 -17.30
C ILE A 347 10.53 -34.22 -16.49
N ALA A 348 11.09 -34.17 -15.28
CA ALA A 348 11.18 -35.34 -14.40
C ALA A 348 9.78 -35.86 -14.01
N ALA A 349 8.82 -34.97 -13.77
CA ALA A 349 7.43 -35.32 -13.50
C ALA A 349 6.67 -35.82 -14.76
N GLN A 350 7.04 -35.34 -15.95
CA GLN A 350 6.55 -35.82 -17.24
C GLN A 350 7.35 -37.00 -17.79
N ASN A 351 8.43 -37.42 -17.13
CA ASN A 351 9.18 -38.61 -17.48
C ASN A 351 8.29 -39.80 -17.11
N LEU A 352 7.43 -40.11 -18.08
CA LEU A 352 7.09 -41.43 -18.56
C LEU A 352 7.58 -42.49 -17.60
N GLU A 353 6.63 -43.15 -16.93
CA GLU A 353 6.81 -44.52 -16.53
C GLU A 353 7.58 -45.24 -17.66
N MET A 354 8.88 -45.44 -17.48
CA MET A 354 9.48 -46.67 -17.91
C MET A 354 9.16 -47.64 -16.79
N PRO A 355 8.03 -48.38 -16.82
CA PRO A 355 8.07 -49.62 -16.10
C PRO A 355 9.15 -50.43 -16.82
N ALA A 356 10.11 -50.98 -16.09
CA ALA A 356 10.73 -52.21 -16.55
C ALA A 356 9.59 -53.25 -16.62
N GLY A 357 8.85 -53.21 -17.73
CA GLY A 357 7.66 -53.99 -17.97
C GLY A 357 8.08 -55.32 -18.56
N TYR A 358 7.97 -56.38 -17.77
CA TYR A 358 8.04 -57.75 -18.28
C TYR A 358 6.86 -57.98 -19.23
N ILE A 359 7.11 -58.32 -20.49
CA ILE A 359 6.05 -58.89 -21.34
C ILE A 359 5.94 -60.37 -20.94
N LYS A 360 4.82 -60.77 -20.32
CA LYS A 360 4.52 -62.19 -20.09
C LYS A 360 4.18 -62.84 -21.43
N GLY A 361 5.02 -63.79 -21.86
CA GLY A 361 4.67 -64.72 -22.93
C GLY A 361 3.61 -65.71 -22.47
N ALA A 362 2.98 -66.43 -23.40
CA ALA A 362 2.07 -67.53 -23.08
C ALA A 362 2.88 -68.72 -22.52
N GLY A 363 3.20 -68.66 -21.22
CA GLY A 363 4.05 -69.61 -20.48
C GLY A 363 4.88 -68.89 -19.41
N ASP A 364 5.50 -69.63 -18.48
CA ASP A 364 6.25 -69.11 -17.33
C ASP A 364 7.62 -68.46 -17.67
N GLU A 365 7.80 -67.98 -18.90
CA GLU A 365 9.02 -67.28 -19.34
C GLU A 365 8.82 -65.77 -19.43
N GLN A 366 9.76 -65.02 -18.85
CA GLN A 366 9.81 -63.56 -18.85
C GLN A 366 11.01 -63.08 -19.67
N TRP A 367 10.78 -62.12 -20.57
CA TRP A 367 11.84 -61.48 -21.35
C TRP A 367 12.01 -60.03 -20.89
N LEU A 368 13.26 -59.65 -20.57
CA LEU A 368 13.64 -58.26 -20.32
C LEU A 368 13.76 -57.58 -21.69
N VAL A 369 12.89 -56.61 -21.97
CA VAL A 369 13.09 -55.72 -23.12
C VAL A 369 14.12 -54.68 -22.68
N LYS A 370 15.34 -54.79 -23.20
CA LYS A 370 16.37 -53.76 -23.03
C LYS A 370 16.11 -52.59 -23.96
#